data_AF-K1TU57-F1
#
_entry.id   AF-K1TU57-F1
#
_cell.length_a   1.000
_cell.length_b   1.000
_cell.length_c   1.000
_cell.angle_alpha   90.00
_cell.angle_beta   90.00
_cell.angle_gamma   90.00
#
_symmetry.space_group_name_H-M   'P 1'
#
loop_
_entity.id
_entity.type
_entity.pdbx_description
1 polymer ?
#
loop_
_entity_poly.entity_id
_entity_poly.type
_entity_poly.pdbx_seq_one_letter_code
_entity_poly.pdbx_strand_id
1 'polypeptide(L)'
;MPAVTWVQLAAAEAMLNNTDEWHRENNIQNYRRRRDIAEEIMKVLDCQFDPNQVGMFLWGKIPEKYADVEDLTEKILHEARVFITPGFIFGTNGKRYIRISLCAKD
;
A
#
# COMPACT_ATOMS: atom_id res chain seq x y z
N MET A 1 -30.32 12.91 -25.77
CA MET A 1 -29.97 12.76 -24.34
C MET A 1 -28.47 12.54 -24.28
N PRO A 2 -27.68 13.35 -23.56
CA PRO A 2 -26.26 13.03 -23.42
C PRO A 2 -26.15 11.68 -22.70
N ALA A 3 -25.31 10.80 -23.22
CA ALA A 3 -25.15 9.44 -22.71
C ALA A 3 -24.39 9.49 -21.37
N VAL A 4 -25.11 9.76 -20.28
CA VAL A 4 -24.55 9.62 -18.93
C VAL A 4 -24.46 8.14 -18.64
N THR A 5 -23.25 7.65 -18.39
CA THR A 5 -23.04 6.22 -18.09
C THR A 5 -23.46 5.92 -16.66
N TRP A 6 -23.81 4.67 -16.37
CA TRP A 6 -24.16 4.25 -15.00
C TRP A 6 -23.07 4.59 -13.97
N VAL A 7 -21.80 4.54 -14.37
CA VAL A 7 -20.66 4.93 -13.53
C VAL A 7 -20.67 6.44 -13.22
N GLN A 8 -21.07 7.28 -14.18
CA GLN A 8 -21.16 8.73 -13.95
C GLN A 8 -22.31 9.08 -12.99
N LEU A 9 -23.44 8.38 -13.07
CA LEU A 9 -24.53 8.56 -12.10
C LEU A 9 -24.12 8.13 -10.69
N ALA A 10 -23.44 6.99 -10.55
CA ALA A 10 -22.92 6.54 -9.25
C ALA A 10 -21.85 7.49 -8.68
N ALA A 11 -20.99 8.05 -9.52
CA ALA A 11 -20.00 9.03 -9.09
C ALA A 11 -20.65 10.34 -8.61
N ALA A 12 -21.70 10.81 -9.30
CA ALA A 12 -22.46 11.99 -8.87
C ALA A 12 -23.16 11.75 -7.52
N GLU A 13 -23.77 10.59 -7.34
CA GLU A 13 -24.39 10.18 -6.08
C GLU A 13 -23.36 10.16 -4.94
N ALA A 14 -22.20 9.52 -5.15
CA ALA A 14 -21.13 9.51 -4.16
C ALA A 14 -20.60 10.92 -3.86
N MET A 15 -20.48 11.79 -4.86
CA MET A 15 -20.02 13.16 -4.65
C MET A 15 -21.02 14.01 -3.85
N LEU A 16 -22.32 13.82 -4.05
CA LEU A 16 -23.37 14.64 -3.43
C LEU A 16 -23.76 14.16 -2.03
N ASN A 17 -23.75 12.85 -1.79
CA ASN A 17 -24.32 12.25 -0.58
C ASN A 17 -23.30 11.56 0.34
N ASN A 18 -22.00 11.58 0.01
CA ASN A 18 -20.99 11.02 0.89
C ASN A 18 -20.81 11.88 2.16
N THR A 19 -20.52 11.21 3.27
CA THR A 19 -20.42 11.85 4.59
C THR A 19 -18.98 11.91 5.07
N ASP A 20 -18.67 12.91 5.89
CA ASP A 20 -17.38 13.00 6.58
C ASP A 20 -17.11 11.77 7.46
N GLU A 21 -18.16 11.15 8.01
CA GLU A 21 -18.03 9.95 8.83
C GLU A 21 -17.52 8.76 8.01
N TRP A 22 -17.99 8.58 6.78
CA TRP A 22 -17.48 7.53 5.89
C TRP A 22 -15.98 7.69 5.64
N HIS A 23 -15.51 8.93 5.46
CA HIS A 23 -14.09 9.23 5.31
C HIS A 23 -13.32 8.97 6.59
N ARG A 24 -13.85 9.40 7.75
CA ARG A 24 -13.23 9.22 9.06
C ARG A 24 -13.06 7.74 9.39
N GLU A 25 -14.10 6.94 9.20
CA GLU A 25 -14.06 5.49 9.43
C GLU A 25 -12.99 4.83 8.56
N ASN A 26 -13.00 5.08 7.24
CA ASN A 26 -12.02 4.47 6.34
C ASN A 26 -10.58 4.94 6.61
N ASN A 27 -10.36 6.23 6.82
CA ASN A 27 -9.02 6.77 7.04
C ASN A 27 -8.44 6.36 8.40
N ILE A 28 -9.26 6.39 9.47
CA ILE A 28 -8.79 6.16 10.83
C ILE A 28 -8.90 4.68 11.23
N GLN A 29 -10.00 4.00 10.96
CA GLN A 29 -10.17 2.62 11.42
C GLN A 29 -9.49 1.62 10.50
N ASN A 30 -9.58 1.82 9.18
CA ASN A 30 -9.05 0.88 8.21
C ASN A 30 -7.59 1.19 7.84
N TYR A 31 -7.33 2.35 7.21
CA TYR A 31 -6.01 2.63 6.66
C TYR A 31 -4.94 2.86 7.70
N ARG A 32 -5.25 3.54 8.82
CA ARG A 32 -4.28 3.70 9.92
C ARG A 32 -3.90 2.36 10.53
N ARG A 33 -4.88 1.52 10.89
CA ARG A 33 -4.60 0.20 11.48
C ARG A 33 -3.76 -0.68 10.56
N ARG A 34 -4.09 -0.73 9.28
CA ARG A 34 -3.31 -1.48 8.27
C ARG A 34 -1.93 -0.91 8.08
N ARG A 35 -1.78 0.41 8.19
CA ARG A 35 -0.48 1.07 8.18
C ARG A 35 0.36 0.61 9.38
N ASP A 36 -0.19 0.60 10.58
CA ASP A 36 0.52 0.16 11.78
C ASP A 36 1.06 -1.27 11.58
N ILE A 37 0.25 -2.17 11.03
CA ILE A 37 0.68 -3.54 10.67
C ILE A 37 1.79 -3.53 9.61
N ALA A 38 1.65 -2.73 8.55
CA ALA A 38 2.66 -2.62 7.51
C ALA A 38 3.99 -2.08 8.04
N GLU A 39 3.96 -1.13 8.99
CA GLU A 39 5.15 -0.60 9.66
C GLU A 39 5.83 -1.67 10.53
N GLU A 40 5.06 -2.50 11.24
CA GLU A 40 5.63 -3.65 11.97
C GLU A 40 6.27 -4.68 11.03
N ILE A 41 5.66 -4.97 9.87
CA ILE A 41 6.27 -5.80 8.83
C ILE A 41 7.59 -5.19 8.36
N MET A 42 7.62 -3.88 8.07
CA MET A 42 8.85 -3.21 7.65
C MET A 42 9.97 -3.32 8.71
N LYS A 43 9.63 -3.21 10.00
CA LYS A 43 10.58 -3.40 11.11
C LYS A 43 11.11 -4.83 11.16
N VAL A 44 10.24 -5.84 11.04
CA VAL A 44 10.62 -7.27 11.01
C VAL A 44 11.55 -7.58 9.84
N LEU A 45 11.32 -6.94 8.69
CA LEU A 45 12.14 -7.10 7.49
C LEU A 45 13.44 -6.28 7.50
N ASP A 46 13.65 -5.45 8.53
CA ASP A 46 14.80 -4.53 8.64
C ASP A 46 14.84 -3.52 7.47
N CYS A 47 13.65 -3.10 7.01
CA CYS A 47 13.48 -2.11 5.96
C CYS A 47 13.40 -0.70 6.56
N GLN A 48 14.07 0.26 5.93
CA GLN A 48 14.02 1.68 6.31
C GLN A 48 12.88 2.39 5.58
N PHE A 49 12.02 3.10 6.29
CA PHE A 49 10.91 3.86 5.71
C PHE A 49 10.70 5.18 6.46
N ASP A 50 10.15 6.19 5.78
CA ASP A 50 9.70 7.41 6.43
C ASP A 50 8.30 7.19 7.05
N PRO A 51 8.14 7.31 8.37
CA PRO A 51 6.84 7.14 9.03
C PRO A 51 5.83 8.23 8.66
N ASN A 52 6.27 9.35 8.07
CA ASN A 52 5.40 10.45 7.64
C ASN A 52 4.84 10.28 6.23
N GLN A 53 5.15 9.18 5.52
CA GLN A 53 4.57 8.89 4.21
C GLN A 53 3.04 8.93 4.27
N VAL A 54 2.36 9.35 3.20
CA VAL A 54 0.89 9.37 3.13
C VAL A 54 0.39 8.58 1.92
N GLY A 55 -0.89 8.25 1.93
CA GLY A 55 -1.54 7.47 0.87
C GLY A 55 -1.77 6.01 1.25
N MET A 56 -2.06 5.19 0.24
CA MET A 56 -2.53 3.80 0.39
C MET A 56 -1.41 2.76 0.25
N PHE A 57 -0.15 3.21 0.22
CA PHE A 57 1.02 2.35 0.09
C PHE A 57 2.10 2.81 1.06
N LEU A 58 2.82 1.85 1.64
CA LEU A 58 4.04 2.09 2.41
C LEU A 58 5.25 1.60 1.63
N TRP A 59 6.21 2.50 1.39
CA TRP A 59 7.47 2.17 0.75
C TRP A 59 8.58 2.05 1.77
N GLY A 60 9.40 1.02 1.64
CA GLY A 60 10.55 0.77 2.49
C GLY A 60 11.78 0.36 1.70
N LYS A 61 12.93 0.96 2.00
CA LYS A 61 14.23 0.57 1.45
C LYS A 61 14.70 -0.72 2.12
N ILE A 62 15.12 -1.71 1.34
CA ILE A 62 15.60 -3.00 1.84
C ILE A 62 17.00 -2.86 2.48
N PRO A 63 17.35 -3.70 3.48
CA PRO A 63 18.66 -3.69 4.12
C PRO A 63 19.78 -4.12 3.15
N GLU A 64 21.01 -3.66 3.40
CA GLU A 64 22.18 -3.91 2.54
C GLU A 64 22.64 -5.38 2.48
N LYS A 65 22.07 -6.26 3.31
CA LYS A 65 22.37 -7.70 3.32
C LYS A 65 21.80 -8.46 2.11
N TYR A 66 20.85 -7.87 1.38
CA TYR A 66 20.30 -8.43 0.15
C TYR A 66 20.98 -7.77 -1.06
N ALA A 67 21.25 -8.55 -2.11
CA ALA A 67 21.90 -8.02 -3.30
C ALA A 67 20.93 -7.09 -4.06
N ASP A 68 19.67 -7.50 -4.17
CA ASP A 68 18.59 -6.71 -4.74
C ASP A 68 17.25 -6.96 -4.02
N VAL A 69 16.20 -6.30 -4.49
CA VAL A 69 14.86 -6.43 -3.91
C VAL A 69 14.19 -7.77 -4.22
N GLU A 70 14.56 -8.43 -5.32
CA GLU A 70 13.98 -9.73 -5.70
C GLU A 70 14.34 -10.79 -4.66
N ASP A 71 15.59 -10.81 -4.19
CA ASP A 71 16.05 -11.71 -3.12
C ASP A 71 15.12 -11.68 -1.90
N LEU A 72 14.75 -10.47 -1.44
CA LEU A 72 13.86 -10.30 -0.29
C LEU A 72 12.42 -10.71 -0.62
N THR A 73 11.88 -10.25 -1.74
CA THR A 73 10.47 -10.50 -2.07
C THR A 73 10.18 -11.96 -2.40
N GLU A 74 11.09 -12.65 -3.10
CA GLU A 74 10.97 -14.09 -3.39
C GLU A 74 11.08 -14.93 -2.12
N LYS A 75 12.02 -14.59 -1.22
CA LYS A 75 12.14 -15.25 0.08
C LYS A 75 10.83 -15.18 0.87
N ILE A 76 10.24 -13.99 0.98
CA ILE A 76 8.97 -13.79 1.71
C ILE A 76 7.81 -14.53 1.02
N LEU A 77 7.76 -14.52 -0.32
CA LEU A 77 6.74 -15.23 -1.07
C LEU A 77 6.79 -16.75 -0.81
N HIS A 78 7.99 -17.32 -0.78
CA HIS A 78 8.17 -18.77 -0.61
C HIS A 78 8.05 -19.23 0.84
N GLU A 79 8.67 -18.50 1.78
CA GLU A 79 8.73 -18.90 3.20
C GLU A 79 7.46 -18.49 3.96
N ALA A 80 6.92 -17.31 3.69
CA ALA A 80 5.78 -16.75 4.43
C ALA A 80 4.47 -16.75 3.65
N ARG A 81 4.47 -17.12 2.35
CA ARG A 81 3.29 -17.07 1.46
C ARG A 81 2.68 -15.67 1.34
N VAL A 82 3.52 -14.64 1.48
CA VAL A 82 3.13 -13.23 1.37
C VAL A 82 3.77 -12.63 0.14
N PHE A 83 2.95 -12.06 -0.75
CA PHE A 83 3.44 -11.29 -1.88
C PHE A 83 3.69 -9.83 -1.45
N ILE A 84 4.92 -9.35 -1.65
CA ILE A 84 5.29 -7.94 -1.49
C ILE A 84 5.75 -7.43 -2.85
N THR A 85 5.26 -6.25 -3.25
CA THR A 85 5.58 -5.70 -4.57
C THR A 85 7.04 -5.22 -4.60
N PRO A 86 7.90 -5.73 -5.50
CA PRO A 86 9.25 -5.23 -5.65
C PRO A 86 9.26 -3.89 -6.39
N GLY A 87 10.08 -2.95 -5.94
CA GLY A 87 10.02 -1.56 -6.38
C GLY A 87 10.55 -1.32 -7.81
N PHE A 88 11.35 -2.23 -8.36
CA PHE A 88 11.93 -2.05 -9.71
C PHE A 88 10.86 -1.96 -10.81
N ILE A 89 9.65 -2.50 -10.57
CA ILE A 89 8.54 -2.41 -11.54
C ILE A 89 8.07 -0.96 -11.73
N PHE A 90 8.42 -0.06 -10.81
CA PHE A 90 8.13 1.39 -10.88
C PHE A 90 9.31 2.20 -11.42
N GLY A 91 10.36 1.55 -11.91
CA GLY A 91 11.54 2.18 -12.48
C GLY A 91 12.82 1.90 -11.70
N THR A 92 13.96 2.29 -12.28
CA THR A 92 15.29 1.96 -11.75
C THR A 92 15.56 2.53 -10.36
N ASN A 93 14.93 3.64 -9.99
CA ASN A 93 15.03 4.23 -8.65
C ASN A 93 14.37 3.35 -7.57
N GLY A 94 13.48 2.43 -7.95
CA GLY A 94 12.81 1.51 -7.04
C GLY A 94 13.57 0.19 -6.79
N LYS A 95 14.74 -0.01 -7.39
CA LYS A 95 15.51 -1.29 -7.30
C LYS A 95 15.85 -1.76 -5.89
N ARG A 96 15.85 -0.84 -4.92
CA ARG A 96 16.15 -1.13 -3.51
C ARG A 96 14.95 -0.93 -2.58
N TYR A 97 13.74 -0.86 -3.12
CA TYR A 97 12.53 -0.58 -2.34
C TYR A 97 11.48 -1.66 -2.51
N ILE A 98 10.79 -1.99 -1.44
CA ILE A 98 9.54 -2.76 -1.47
C ILE A 98 8.35 -1.83 -1.27
N ARG A 99 7.18 -2.26 -1.73
CA ARG A 99 5.91 -1.55 -1.53
C ARG A 99 4.85 -2.47 -0.94
N ILE A 100 4.29 -2.09 0.20
CA ILE A 100 3.16 -2.76 0.85
C ILE A 100 1.88 -1.97 0.56
N SER A 101 0.81 -2.67 0.16
CA SER A 101 -0.52 -2.12 -0.05
C SER A 101 -1.33 -2.12 1.24
N LEU A 102 -2.02 -1.02 1.54
CA LEU A 102 -2.91 -0.90 2.70
C LEU A 102 -4.37 -1.24 2.37
N CYS A 103 -4.61 -1.85 1.21
CA CYS A 103 -5.95 -2.09 0.67
C CYS A 103 -6.49 -3.50 0.93
N ALA A 104 -5.66 -4.40 1.48
CA ALA A 104 -6.10 -5.74 1.85
C ALA A 104 -7.02 -5.67 3.08
N LYS A 105 -8.02 -6.56 3.14
CA LYS A 105 -8.77 -6.76 4.38
C LYS A 105 -7.90 -7.48 5.40
N ASP A 106 -8.11 -7.10 6.64
CA ASP A 106 -7.56 -7.74 7.83
C ASP A 106 -8.12 -9.15 8.03
#